data_AF-A0A0D0CS10-F1
#
_entry.id   AF-A0A0D0CS10-F1
#
_cell.length_a   1.000
_cell.length_b   1.000
_cell.length_c   1.000
_cell.angle_alpha   90.00
_cell.angle_beta   90.00
_cell.angle_gamma   90.00
#
_symmetry.space_group_name_H-M   'P 1'
#
loop_
_entity.id
_entity.type
_entity.pdbx_description
1 polymer ?
#
loop_
_entity_poly.entity_id
_entity_poly.type
_entity_poly.pdbx_seq_one_letter_code
_entity_poly.pdbx_strand_id
1 'polypeptide(L)'
;MGNCHISSDLKETALRLWEAGWNTSDICSVLAVSQASLYHWRNIFEEFGEVTRPPSAIRGRPRIIGMLALQKMENVQVAYSMLTGFGSLSPNLTLEPFRQRRTQMNTPTTKTRISLQILRVQRVNEE
;
A
#
# COMPACT_ATOMS: atom_id res chain seq x y z
N MET A 1 -16.98 -5.32 21.47
CA MET A 1 -16.25 -4.19 20.85
C MET A 1 -16.23 -4.44 19.36
N GLY A 2 -16.91 -3.60 18.58
CA GLY A 2 -17.03 -3.78 17.14
C GLY A 2 -15.75 -3.34 16.43
N ASN A 3 -15.36 -4.07 15.39
CA ASN A 3 -14.32 -3.62 14.47
C ASN A 3 -14.85 -2.39 13.71
N CYS A 4 -14.70 -1.20 14.31
CA CYS A 4 -14.98 0.05 13.62
C CYS A 4 -13.84 0.29 12.62
N HIS A 5 -14.20 0.39 11.34
CA HIS A 5 -13.24 0.74 10.30
C HIS A 5 -12.88 2.22 10.43
N ILE A 6 -11.69 2.50 10.95
CA ILE A 6 -11.15 3.87 11.06
C ILE A 6 -10.73 4.32 9.66
N SER A 7 -11.23 5.49 9.21
CA SER A 7 -10.93 6.05 7.90
C SER A 7 -9.43 6.34 7.72
N SER A 8 -8.94 6.22 6.49
CA SER A 8 -7.55 6.57 6.12
C SER A 8 -7.22 8.01 6.48
N ASP A 9 -8.14 8.93 6.23
CA ASP A 9 -7.94 10.35 6.42
C ASP A 9 -7.69 10.69 7.89
N LEU A 10 -8.39 10.02 8.81
CA LEU A 10 -8.20 10.19 10.24
C LEU A 10 -6.79 9.74 10.66
N LYS A 11 -6.30 8.63 10.11
CA LYS A 11 -4.95 8.15 10.37
C LYS A 11 -3.88 9.10 9.80
N GLU A 12 -4.10 9.63 8.60
CA GLU A 12 -3.19 10.62 8.00
C GLU A 12 -3.13 11.91 8.81
N THR A 13 -4.28 12.45 9.23
CA THR A 13 -4.32 13.65 10.07
C THR A 13 -3.62 13.43 11.41
N ALA A 14 -3.80 12.26 12.03
CA ALA A 14 -3.11 11.89 13.26
C ALA A 14 -1.58 11.91 13.10
N LEU A 15 -1.06 11.33 12.00
CA LEU A 15 0.37 11.31 11.71
C LEU A 15 0.92 12.70 11.37
N ARG A 16 0.17 13.53 10.65
CA ARG A 16 0.58 14.92 10.36
C ARG A 16 0.67 15.77 11.63
N LEU A 17 -0.29 15.61 12.56
CA LEU A 17 -0.24 16.30 13.85
C LEU A 17 0.97 15.85 14.67
N TRP A 18 1.28 14.55 14.64
CA TRP A 18 2.49 14.02 15.28
C TRP A 18 3.75 14.65 14.69
N GLU A 19 3.88 14.68 13.36
CA GLU A 19 5.04 15.27 12.68
C GLU A 19 5.18 16.77 12.90
N ALA A 20 4.07 17.47 13.11
CA ALA A 20 4.07 18.86 13.55
C ALA A 20 4.50 19.06 15.02
N GLY A 21 4.83 17.98 15.74
CA GLY A 21 5.35 18.03 17.12
C GLY A 21 4.25 18.10 18.19
N TRP A 22 3.00 17.78 17.86
CA TRP A 22 1.92 17.78 18.84
C TRP A 22 2.09 16.65 19.86
N ASN A 23 1.66 16.91 21.08
CA ASN A 23 1.70 15.90 22.13
C ASN A 23 0.71 14.76 21.84
N THR A 24 1.17 13.53 22.01
CA THR A 24 0.39 12.32 21.71
C THR A 24 -0.92 12.23 22.49
N SER A 25 -0.96 12.72 23.73
CA SER A 25 -2.17 12.77 24.56
C SER A 25 -3.24 13.69 23.97
N ASP A 26 -2.82 14.84 23.42
CA ASP A 26 -3.73 15.82 22.83
C ASP A 26 -4.26 15.35 21.48
N ILE A 27 -3.42 14.67 20.70
CA ILE A 27 -3.86 14.01 19.45
C ILE A 27 -4.92 12.95 19.76
N CYS A 28 -4.70 12.13 20.80
CA CYS A 28 -5.64 11.09 21.21
C CYS A 28 -6.99 11.67 21.66
N SER A 29 -6.97 12.79 22.39
CA SER A 29 -8.19 13.44 22.86
C SER A 29 -8.98 14.09 21.72
N VAL A 30 -8.31 14.78 20.80
CA VAL A 30 -8.94 15.47 19.65
C VAL A 30 -9.54 14.48 18.65
N LEU A 31 -8.82 13.38 18.35
CA LEU A 31 -9.26 12.39 17.36
C LEU A 31 -10.07 11.24 17.96
N ALA A 32 -10.26 11.23 19.30
CA ALA A 32 -10.93 10.17 20.05
C ALA A 32 -10.38 8.76 19.76
N VAL A 33 -9.04 8.64 19.63
CA VAL A 33 -8.35 7.39 19.35
C VAL A 33 -7.50 6.96 20.54
N SER A 34 -7.29 5.65 20.67
CA SER A 34 -6.37 5.14 21.68
C SER A 34 -4.91 5.41 21.29
N GLN A 35 -4.08 5.68 22.29
CA GLN A 35 -2.64 5.89 22.09
C GLN A 35 -1.96 4.68 21.43
N ALA A 36 -2.40 3.47 21.75
CA ALA A 36 -1.94 2.25 21.11
C ALA A 36 -2.19 2.22 19.59
N SER A 37 -3.34 2.75 19.13
CA SER A 37 -3.64 2.85 17.70
C SER A 37 -2.71 3.83 17.00
N LEU A 38 -2.42 4.96 17.67
CA LEU A 38 -1.53 6.00 17.17
C LEU A 38 -0.10 5.46 16.95
N TYR A 39 0.45 4.75 17.95
CA TYR A 39 1.74 4.06 17.82
C TYR A 39 1.72 3.00 16.72
N HIS A 40 0.65 2.23 16.62
CA HIS A 40 0.53 1.20 15.59
C HIS A 40 0.55 1.79 14.18
N TRP A 41 -0.15 2.91 13.94
CA TRP A 41 -0.11 3.60 12.65
C TRP A 41 1.27 4.15 12.34
N ARG A 42 1.99 4.66 13.35
CA ARG A 42 3.37 5.12 13.17
C ARG A 42 4.29 3.98 12.73
N ASN A 43 4.21 2.83 13.39
CA ASN A 43 5.01 1.66 13.02
C ASN A 43 4.71 1.19 11.59
N ILE A 44 3.43 1.16 11.19
CA ILE A 44 3.05 0.80 9.81
C ILE A 44 3.61 1.83 8.82
N PHE A 45 3.53 3.11 9.14
CA PHE A 45 4.03 4.18 8.28
C PHE A 45 5.56 4.11 8.12
N GLU A 46 6.30 3.79 9.19
CA GLU A 46 7.75 3.60 9.15
C GLU A 46 8.16 2.33 8.38
N GLU A 47 7.38 1.26 8.45
CA GLU A 47 7.66 0.00 7.72
C GLU A 47 7.34 0.10 6.23
N PHE A 48 6.21 0.71 5.86
CA PHE A 48 5.67 0.66 4.49
C PHE A 48 5.66 2.01 3.76
N GLY A 49 5.85 3.14 4.46
CA GLY A 49 5.69 4.48 3.88
C GLY A 49 4.23 4.89 3.60
N GLU A 50 3.27 4.01 3.86
CA GLU A 50 1.83 4.25 3.72
C GLU A 50 1.11 4.09 5.05
N VAL A 51 0.04 4.86 5.23
CA VAL A 51 -0.79 4.82 6.44
C VAL A 51 -1.69 3.58 6.48
N THR A 52 -2.00 3.03 5.31
CA THR A 52 -2.70 1.76 5.15
C THR A 52 -1.71 0.66 4.88
N ARG A 53 -1.74 -0.40 5.70
CA ARG A 53 -0.90 -1.57 5.45
C ARG A 53 -1.26 -2.18 4.09
N PRO A 54 -0.28 -2.40 3.19
CA PRO A 54 -0.54 -3.09 1.94
C PRO A 54 -1.07 -4.51 2.24
N PRO A 55 -1.97 -5.03 1.40
CA PRO A 55 -2.50 -6.36 1.61
C PRO A 55 -1.36 -7.38 1.58
N SER A 56 -1.27 -8.23 2.61
CA SER A 56 -0.26 -9.29 2.65
C SER A 56 -0.36 -10.14 1.37
N ALA A 57 0.77 -10.36 0.71
CA ALA A 57 0.83 -11.12 -0.55
C ALA A 57 0.23 -12.53 -0.40
N ILE A 58 0.31 -13.10 0.80
CA ILE A 58 -0.29 -14.37 1.16
C ILE A 58 -1.55 -14.08 1.99
N ARG A 59 -2.72 -14.42 1.43
CA ARG A 59 -4.00 -14.41 2.14
C ARG A 59 -4.42 -15.83 2.44
N GLY A 60 -4.58 -16.14 3.74
CA GLY A 60 -5.01 -17.45 4.23
C GLY A 60 -3.87 -18.45 4.44
N ARG A 61 -4.20 -19.59 5.06
CA ARG A 61 -3.26 -20.72 5.19
C ARG A 61 -2.95 -21.26 3.78
N PRO A 62 -1.68 -21.37 3.36
CA PRO A 62 -1.35 -21.99 2.09
C PRO A 62 -1.96 -23.40 2.07
N ARG A 63 -2.90 -23.62 1.15
CA ARG A 63 -3.49 -24.96 0.95
C ARG A 63 -2.41 -25.85 0.35
N ILE A 64 -2.41 -27.14 0.68
CA ILE A 64 -1.43 -28.15 0.26
C ILE A 64 -1.10 -28.05 -1.25
N ILE A 65 -2.09 -27.75 -2.08
CA ILE A 65 -1.95 -27.55 -3.53
C ILE A 65 -0.99 -26.40 -3.87
N GLY A 66 -1.07 -25.28 -3.15
CA GLY A 66 -0.17 -24.14 -3.34
C GLY A 66 1.27 -24.46 -2.92
N MET A 67 1.45 -25.23 -1.85
CA MET A 67 2.79 -25.71 -1.46
C MET A 67 3.38 -26.68 -2.47
N LEU A 68 2.58 -27.64 -2.97
CA LEU A 68 3.02 -28.57 -4.02
C LEU A 68 3.38 -27.84 -5.32
N ALA A 69 2.62 -26.81 -5.69
CA ALA A 69 2.92 -25.98 -6.85
C ALA A 69 4.25 -25.21 -6.68
N LEU A 70 4.46 -24.57 -5.53
CA LEU A 70 5.73 -23.88 -5.22
C LEU A 70 6.92 -24.84 -5.24
N GLN A 71 6.78 -26.01 -4.62
CA GLN A 71 7.85 -27.01 -4.59
C GLN A 71 8.15 -27.61 -5.96
N LYS A 72 7.13 -27.76 -6.81
CA LYS A 72 7.34 -28.20 -8.20
C LYS A 72 8.10 -27.14 -9.00
N MET A 73 7.81 -25.85 -8.80
CA MET A 73 8.52 -24.75 -9.47
C MET A 73 9.99 -24.67 -9.03
N GLU A 74 10.27 -24.84 -7.73
CA GLU A 74 11.64 -24.90 -7.21
C GLU A 74 12.43 -26.06 -7.85
N ASN A 75 11.83 -27.25 -7.91
CA ASN A 75 12.46 -28.42 -8.52
C ASN A 75 12.76 -28.23 -10.01
N VAL A 76 11.89 -27.52 -10.75
CA VAL A 76 12.13 -27.20 -12.17
C VAL A 76 13.30 -26.23 -12.32
N GLN A 77 13.42 -25.25 -11.43
CA GLN A 77 14.50 -24.26 -11.45
C GLN A 77 15.86 -24.88 -11.09
N VAL A 78 15.89 -25.80 -10.12
CA VAL A 78 17.08 -26.61 -9.79
C VAL A 78 17.46 -27.56 -10.92
N ALA A 79 16.49 -28.23 -11.55
CA ALA A 79 16.77 -29.11 -12.68
C ALA A 79 17.34 -28.34 -13.88
N TYR A 80 16.83 -27.14 -14.14
CA TYR A 80 17.33 -26.28 -15.21
C TYR A 80 18.76 -25.78 -14.94
N SER A 81 19.10 -25.42 -13.69
CA SER A 81 20.45 -25.01 -13.32
C SER A 81 21.46 -26.16 -13.38
N MET A 82 21.03 -27.38 -13.06
CA MET A 82 21.86 -28.58 -13.20
C MET A 82 22.14 -28.96 -14.66
N LEU A 83 21.15 -28.81 -15.56
CA LEU A 83 21.30 -29.14 -16.98
C LEU A 83 22.13 -28.12 -17.77
N THR A 84 22.19 -26.86 -17.32
CA THR A 84 22.84 -25.77 -18.06
C THR A 84 24.24 -25.40 -17.58
N GLY A 85 24.73 -25.99 -16.47
CA GLY A 85 26.12 -25.89 -16.05
C GLY A 85 26.65 -24.47 -15.79
N PHE A 86 25.78 -23.48 -15.61
CA PHE A 86 26.18 -22.10 -15.36
C PHE A 86 26.35 -21.87 -13.85
N GLY A 87 27.60 -21.70 -13.42
CA GLY A 87 27.94 -21.26 -12.07
C GLY A 87 27.29 -19.92 -11.74
N SER A 88 26.77 -19.82 -10.52
CA SER A 88 26.36 -18.61 -9.80
C SER A 88 25.86 -17.44 -10.65
N LEU A 89 24.57 -17.44 -10.98
CA LEU A 89 23.87 -16.18 -11.20
C LEU A 89 23.01 -15.92 -9.96
N SER A 90 23.41 -14.88 -9.24
CA SER A 90 22.72 -14.26 -8.11
C SER A 90 21.20 -14.30 -8.26
N PRO A 91 20.45 -14.42 -7.15
CA PRO A 91 18.99 -14.30 -7.17
C PRO A 91 18.63 -12.82 -7.34
N ASN A 92 18.91 -12.25 -8.51
CA ASN A 92 18.24 -11.03 -8.94
C ASN A 92 16.89 -11.47 -9.51
N LEU A 93 16.01 -11.86 -8.58
CA LEU A 93 14.59 -11.97 -8.84
C LEU A 93 14.07 -10.54 -8.99
N THR A 94 14.44 -9.88 -10.09
CA THR A 94 13.65 -8.76 -10.59
C THR A 94 12.36 -9.39 -11.06
N LEU A 95 11.44 -9.57 -10.11
CA LEU A 95 10.02 -9.50 -10.36
C LEU A 95 9.80 -8.12 -10.98
N GLU A 96 10.01 -8.01 -12.29
CA GLU A 96 9.44 -6.92 -13.06
C GLU A 96 7.95 -6.95 -12.70
N PRO A 97 7.43 -5.91 -12.03
CA PRO A 97 6.04 -5.90 -11.62
C PRO A 97 5.24 -6.08 -12.90
N PHE A 98 4.42 -7.12 -12.90
CA PHE A 98 3.44 -7.44 -13.92
C PHE A 98 2.87 -6.12 -14.43
N ARG A 99 3.32 -5.69 -15.61
CA ARG A 99 2.92 -4.43 -16.23
C ARG A 99 1.48 -4.64 -16.64
N GLN A 100 0.57 -4.41 -15.69
CA GLN A 100 -0.84 -4.24 -15.95
C GLN A 100 -0.93 -3.16 -17.00
N ARG A 101 -1.21 -3.59 -18.24
CA ARG A 101 -1.81 -2.74 -19.25
C ARG A 101 -3.08 -2.20 -18.63
N ARG A 102 -2.94 -1.07 -17.96
CA ARG A 102 -4.04 -0.20 -17.57
C ARG A 102 -4.60 0.28 -18.91
N THR A 103 -5.65 -0.38 -19.36
CA THR A 103 -6.62 0.22 -20.26
C THR A 103 -6.96 1.59 -19.66
N GLN A 104 -6.59 2.64 -20.39
CA GLN A 104 -7.05 4.00 -20.13
C GLN A 104 -8.57 4.00 -20.37
N MET A 105 -9.35 3.61 -19.37
CA MET A 105 -10.74 4.07 -19.27
C MET A 105 -10.75 5.24 -18.30
N ASN A 106 -10.80 6.42 -18.91
CA ASN A 106 -10.86 7.71 -18.28
C ASN A 106 -12.17 7.82 -17.49
N THR A 107 -12.11 7.59 -16.18
CA THR A 107 -13.13 8.09 -15.25
C THR A 107 -12.51 9.21 -14.43
N PRO A 108 -13.02 10.44 -14.48
CA PRO A 108 -12.43 11.56 -13.76
C PRO A 108 -12.57 11.33 -12.26
N THR A 109 -11.43 11.11 -11.59
CA THR A 109 -11.36 11.10 -10.13
C THR A 109 -11.70 12.50 -9.59
N THR A 110 -12.22 12.54 -8.36
CA THR A 110 -12.73 13.75 -7.70
C THR A 110 -11.74 14.93 -7.72
N LYS A 111 -10.43 14.66 -7.71
CA LYS A 111 -9.38 15.67 -7.89
C LYS A 111 -9.43 16.33 -9.27
N THR A 112 -9.57 15.57 -10.36
CA THR A 112 -9.73 16.10 -11.71
C THR A 112 -11.05 16.87 -11.87
N ARG A 113 -12.12 16.44 -11.19
CA ARG A 113 -13.42 17.14 -11.20
C ARG A 113 -13.35 18.49 -10.48
N ILE A 114 -12.65 18.57 -9.36
CA ILE A 114 -12.41 19.81 -8.61
C ILE A 114 -11.47 20.74 -9.37
N SER A 115 -10.37 20.23 -9.93
CA SER A 115 -9.44 21.03 -10.73
C SER A 115 -10.10 21.58 -12.01
N LEU A 116 -10.97 20.80 -12.67
CA LEU A 116 -11.73 21.28 -13.82
C LEU A 116 -12.86 22.26 -13.43
N GLN A 117 -13.44 22.16 -12.23
CA GLN A 117 -14.40 23.15 -11.72
C GLN A 117 -13.70 24.47 -11.38
N ILE A 118 -12.54 24.44 -10.74
CA ILE A 118 -11.76 25.62 -10.39
C ILE A 118 -11.26 26.35 -11.64
N LEU A 119 -10.72 25.62 -12.63
CA LEU A 119 -10.29 26.20 -13.91
C LEU A 119 -11.45 26.75 -14.76
N ARG A 120 -12.67 26.21 -14.59
CA ARG A 120 -13.87 26.69 -15.31
C ARG A 120 -14.49 27.93 -14.67
N VAL A 121 -14.34 28.10 -13.35
CA VAL A 121 -14.75 29.33 -12.62
C VAL A 121 -13.76 30.48 -12.87
N GLN A 122 -12.46 30.21 -13.00
CA GLN A 122 -11.45 31.24 -13.30
C GLN A 122 -11.62 31.86 -14.70
N ARG A 123 -12.09 31.07 -15.69
CA ARG A 123 -12.29 31.54 -17.08
C ARG A 123 -13.54 32.43 -17.28
N VAL A 124 -14.52 32.37 -16.39
CA VAL A 124 -15.76 33.19 -16.50
C VAL A 124 -15.58 34.58 -15.85
N ASN A 125 -14.53 34.78 -15.06
CA ASN A 125 -14.25 36.06 -14.38
C ASN A 125 -13.21 36.94 -15.12
N GLU A 126 -12.75 36.52 -16.31
CA GLU A 126 -11.78 37.26 -17.14
C GLU A 126 -12.37 37.79 -18.47
N GLU A 127 -13.68 37.62 -18.70
CA GLU A 127 -14.48 38.32 -19.72
C GLU A 127 -15.45 39.30 -19.05
#